data_AF-M6FG66-F1
#
_entry.id   AF-M6FG66-F1
#
_cell.length_a   1.000
_cell.length_b   1.000
_cell.length_c   1.000
_cell.angle_alpha   90.00
_cell.angle_beta   90.00
_cell.angle_gamma   90.00
#
_symmetry.space_group_name_H-M   'P 1'
#
loop_
_entity.id
_entity.type
_entity.pdbx_description
1 polymer ?
#
loop_
_entity_poly.entity_id
_entity_poly.type
_entity_poly.pdbx_seq_one_letter_code
_entity_poly.pdbx_strand_id
1 'polypeptide(L)'
;MKSRIQDYLRIGLSARHNPTSQKVYFPLIHIVVEEVYYEESAIKYYATCLEYSQGYESDAPQEAVAGIINLMFEYFFTSIKKLGYESLFDCVEEPVNEELWGKVRRFLAEKYSESLNFVQKSFENASREELVELGKKSRILFRLGSIFRKMSMIKFRVKKTKS
;
A
#
# COMPACT_ATOMS: atom_id res chain seq x y z
N MET A 1 -12.55 1.13 20.96
CA MET A 1 -11.12 1.09 20.56
C MET A 1 -10.82 2.32 19.72
N LYS A 2 -9.84 3.15 20.10
CA LYS A 2 -9.40 4.26 19.23
C LYS A 2 -8.31 3.72 18.31
N SER A 3 -8.43 3.98 17.01
CA SER A 3 -7.39 3.66 16.03
C SER A 3 -7.04 4.90 15.21
N ARG A 4 -5.81 4.96 14.71
CA ARG A 4 -5.35 6.02 13.82
C ARG A 4 -4.57 5.43 12.67
N ILE A 5 -4.92 5.82 11.44
CA ILE A 5 -4.15 5.45 10.26
C ILE A 5 -2.75 6.07 10.37
N GLN A 6 -1.74 5.21 10.35
CA GLN A 6 -0.33 5.55 10.33
C GLN A 6 0.19 5.62 8.89
N ASP A 7 -0.18 4.63 8.07
CA ASP A 7 0.21 4.63 6.66
C ASP A 7 -0.80 3.90 5.77
N TYR A 8 -0.62 4.14 4.48
CA TYR A 8 -1.40 3.55 3.40
C TYR A 8 -0.45 3.11 2.29
N LEU A 9 -0.51 1.84 1.93
CA LEU A 9 0.34 1.21 0.93
C LEU A 9 -0.50 0.66 -0.22
N ARG A 10 0.00 0.84 -1.43
CA ARG A 10 -0.56 0.25 -2.65
C ARG A 10 0.47 -0.71 -3.23
N ILE A 11 0.22 -2.02 -3.16
CA ILE A 11 1.21 -3.05 -3.47
C ILE A 11 0.72 -3.95 -4.60
N GLY A 12 1.57 -4.14 -5.60
CA GLY A 12 1.40 -5.20 -6.59
C GLY A 12 2.19 -6.44 -6.18
N LEU A 13 1.51 -7.58 -6.05
CA LEU A 13 2.16 -8.86 -5.73
C LEU A 13 2.42 -9.66 -7.01
N SER A 14 3.46 -10.48 -6.98
CA SER A 14 3.78 -11.39 -8.08
C SER A 14 4.59 -12.58 -7.59
N ALA A 15 4.50 -13.70 -8.30
CA ALA A 15 5.29 -14.89 -8.04
C ALA A 15 5.89 -15.45 -9.32
N ARG A 16 6.97 -16.23 -9.18
CA ARG A 16 7.58 -16.96 -10.28
C ARG A 16 7.15 -18.42 -10.23
N HIS A 17 6.57 -18.92 -11.32
CA HIS A 17 6.27 -20.33 -11.48
C HIS A 17 7.57 -21.10 -11.75
N ASN A 18 7.99 -21.97 -10.83
CA ASN A 18 9.30 -22.63 -10.91
C ASN A 18 9.50 -23.46 -12.20
N PRO A 19 8.54 -24.28 -12.66
CA PRO A 19 8.73 -25.11 -13.86
C PRO A 19 8.88 -24.31 -15.16
N THR A 20 8.13 -23.23 -15.33
CA THR A 20 8.12 -22.46 -16.60
C THR A 20 8.91 -21.16 -16.53
N SER A 21 9.43 -20.79 -15.36
CA SER A 21 10.02 -19.48 -15.04
C SER A 21 9.10 -18.28 -15.32
N GLN A 22 7.83 -18.52 -15.65
CA GLN A 22 6.86 -17.48 -15.95
C GLN A 22 6.53 -16.70 -14.67
N LYS A 23 6.48 -15.38 -14.80
CA LYS A 23 6.04 -14.51 -13.70
C LYS A 23 4.53 -14.36 -13.76
N VAL A 24 3.86 -14.77 -12.69
CA VAL A 24 2.43 -14.58 -12.47
C VAL A 24 2.26 -13.32 -11.63
N TYR A 25 1.43 -12.40 -12.10
CA TYR A 25 1.07 -11.19 -11.38
C TYR A 25 -0.26 -11.43 -10.69
N PHE A 26 -0.40 -10.91 -9.47
CA PHE A 26 -1.65 -10.96 -8.72
C PHE A 26 -2.37 -9.61 -8.81
N PRO A 27 -3.65 -9.55 -8.40
CA PRO A 27 -4.33 -8.29 -8.21
C PRO A 27 -3.53 -7.34 -7.32
N LEU A 28 -3.61 -6.05 -7.63
CA LEU A 28 -3.07 -5.01 -6.78
C LEU A 28 -3.92 -4.91 -5.51
N ILE A 29 -3.27 -4.70 -4.37
CA ILE A 29 -3.95 -4.60 -3.06
C ILE A 29 -3.64 -3.27 -2.37
N HIS A 30 -4.59 -2.82 -1.56
CA HIS A 30 -4.46 -1.68 -0.67
C HIS A 30 -4.33 -2.16 0.78
N ILE A 31 -3.23 -1.78 1.42
CA ILE A 31 -2.95 -2.09 2.81
C ILE A 31 -3.03 -0.81 3.62
N VAL A 32 -3.89 -0.80 4.64
CA VAL A 32 -3.96 0.25 5.66
C VAL A 32 -3.22 -0.23 6.88
N VAL A 33 -2.39 0.62 7.47
CA VAL A 33 -1.76 0.35 8.76
C VAL A 33 -2.35 1.31 9.79
N GLU A 34 -3.02 0.76 10.79
CA GLU A 34 -3.56 1.50 11.92
C GLU A 34 -2.73 1.26 13.18
N GLU A 35 -2.43 2.32 13.94
CA GLU A 35 -2.07 2.15 15.34
C GLU A 35 -3.36 1.92 16.14
N VAL A 36 -3.32 0.96 17.04
CA VAL A 36 -4.44 0.57 17.89
C VAL A 36 -4.00 0.71 19.34
N TYR A 37 -4.78 1.48 20.10
CA TYR A 37 -4.56 1.66 21.53
C TYR A 37 -5.39 0.68 22.33
N TYR A 38 -4.72 -0.23 23.03
CA TYR A 38 -5.33 -1.11 24.02
C TYR A 38 -5.27 -0.48 25.42
N GLU A 39 -6.21 -0.87 26.29
CA GLU A 39 -6.20 -0.45 27.69
C GLU A 39 -4.91 -0.99 28.33
N GLU A 40 -4.15 -0.13 29.04
CA GLU A 40 -2.77 -0.35 29.57
C GLU A 40 -1.57 0.04 28.68
N SER A 41 -1.71 1.05 27.81
CA SER A 41 -0.60 1.73 27.09
C SER A 41 0.15 0.90 26.04
N ALA A 42 -0.29 -0.33 25.77
CA ALA A 42 0.25 -1.12 24.67
C ALA A 42 -0.29 -0.60 23.33
N ILE A 43 0.62 -0.13 22.48
CA ILE A 43 0.33 0.22 21.09
C ILE A 43 0.60 -1.02 20.24
N LYS A 44 -0.42 -1.47 19.51
CA LYS A 44 -0.27 -2.49 18.48
C LYS A 44 -0.48 -1.86 17.10
N TYR A 45 -0.01 -2.53 16.08
CA TYR A 45 -0.20 -2.14 14.69
C TYR A 45 -1.03 -3.19 13.98
N TYR A 46 -2.10 -2.75 13.34
CA TYR A 46 -2.99 -3.60 12.58
C TYR A 46 -2.88 -3.25 11.10
N ALA A 47 -2.49 -4.21 10.27
CA ALA A 47 -2.39 -4.05 8.83
C ALA A 47 -3.56 -4.77 8.14
N THR A 48 -4.39 -4.03 7.41
CA THR A 48 -5.61 -4.55 6.77
C THR A 48 -5.50 -4.46 5.26
N CYS A 49 -5.71 -5.58 4.56
CA CYS A 49 -5.94 -5.65 3.13
C CYS A 49 -7.41 -5.36 2.83
N LEU A 50 -7.70 -4.24 2.17
CA LEU A 50 -9.06 -3.71 2.03
C LEU A 50 -9.94 -4.54 1.09
N GLU A 51 -9.36 -5.07 0.01
CA GLU A 51 -10.08 -5.82 -1.01
C GLU A 51 -10.66 -7.14 -0.50
N TYR A 52 -9.98 -7.76 0.47
CA TYR A 52 -10.29 -9.12 0.93
C TYR A 52 -10.60 -9.21 2.43
N SER A 53 -10.73 -8.06 3.11
CA SER A 53 -11.02 -7.97 4.55
C SER A 53 -10.10 -8.80 5.44
N GLN A 54 -8.85 -8.94 5.02
CA GLN A 54 -7.86 -9.69 5.77
C GLN A 54 -7.03 -8.73 6.62
N GLY A 55 -6.69 -9.12 7.83
CA GLY A 55 -5.91 -8.29 8.74
C GLY A 55 -4.84 -9.07 9.49
N TYR A 56 -3.77 -8.39 9.85
CA TYR A 56 -2.67 -8.95 10.62
C TYR A 56 -2.22 -7.95 11.69
N GLU A 57 -2.12 -8.41 12.94
CA GLU A 57 -1.66 -7.60 14.08
C GLU A 57 -0.20 -7.90 14.41
N SER A 58 0.60 -6.87 14.70
CA SER A 58 1.93 -7.02 15.30
C SER A 58 2.28 -5.88 16.24
N ASP A 59 3.42 -6.00 16.93
CA ASP A 59 4.03 -4.96 17.76
C ASP A 59 4.77 -3.88 16.96
N ALA A 60 5.05 -4.15 15.67
CA ALA A 60 5.69 -3.20 14.77
C ALA A 60 4.93 -3.06 13.44
N PRO A 61 4.87 -1.85 12.84
CA PRO A 61 4.12 -1.64 11.61
C PRO A 61 4.69 -2.41 10.42
N GLN A 62 6.02 -2.57 10.34
CA GLN A 62 6.66 -3.33 9.26
C GLN A 62 6.35 -4.81 9.34
N GLU A 63 6.26 -5.36 10.55
CA GLU A 63 5.91 -6.75 10.79
C GLU A 63 4.44 -7.00 10.47
N ALA A 64 3.55 -6.09 10.86
CA ALA A 64 2.15 -6.16 10.49
C ALA A 64 1.96 -6.18 8.96
N VAL A 65 2.67 -5.29 8.25
CA VAL A 65 2.69 -5.24 6.78
C VAL A 65 3.26 -6.53 6.17
N ALA A 66 4.37 -7.06 6.69
CA ALA A 66 4.95 -8.30 6.19
C ALA A 66 4.00 -9.50 6.41
N GLY A 67 3.34 -9.55 7.57
CA GLY A 67 2.36 -10.58 7.91
C GLY A 67 1.17 -10.57 6.94
N ILE A 68 0.56 -9.41 6.69
CA ILE A 68 -0.56 -9.33 5.74
C ILE A 68 -0.14 -9.65 4.31
N ILE A 69 1.06 -9.25 3.87
CA ILE A 69 1.56 -9.60 2.52
C ILE A 69 1.69 -11.12 2.36
N ASN A 70 2.25 -11.80 3.36
CA ASN A 70 2.40 -13.26 3.34
C ASN A 70 1.02 -13.95 3.32
N LEU A 71 0.10 -13.49 4.17
CA LEU A 71 -1.26 -14.03 4.24
C LEU A 71 -1.99 -13.87 2.89
N MET A 72 -1.89 -12.70 2.25
CA MET A 72 -2.49 -12.48 0.94
C MET A 72 -1.83 -13.33 -0.15
N PHE A 73 -0.52 -13.52 -0.09
CA PHE A 73 0.18 -14.40 -1.03
C PHE A 73 -0.31 -15.85 -0.92
N GLU A 74 -0.42 -16.38 0.29
CA GLU A 74 -0.95 -17.72 0.53
C GLU A 74 -2.41 -17.87 0.09
N TYR A 75 -3.23 -16.86 0.36
CA TYR A 75 -4.62 -16.80 -0.10
C TYR A 75 -4.69 -16.88 -1.63
N PHE A 76 -3.96 -16.01 -2.36
CA PHE A 76 -3.97 -16.01 -3.81
C PHE A 76 -3.50 -17.33 -4.41
N PHE A 77 -2.41 -17.89 -3.87
CA PHE A 77 -1.92 -19.19 -4.32
C PHE A 77 -2.93 -20.31 -4.12
N THR A 78 -3.63 -20.31 -2.98
CA THR A 78 -4.62 -21.33 -2.65
C THR A 78 -5.85 -21.20 -3.54
N SER A 79 -6.35 -19.97 -3.73
CA SER A 79 -7.51 -19.70 -4.57
C SER A 79 -7.24 -20.08 -6.03
N ILE A 80 -6.09 -19.69 -6.60
CA ILE A 80 -5.71 -20.08 -7.97
C ILE A 80 -5.68 -21.60 -8.13
N LYS A 81 -5.07 -22.33 -7.18
CA LYS A 81 -4.96 -23.79 -7.24
C LYS A 81 -6.32 -24.49 -7.19
N LYS A 82 -7.29 -23.93 -6.46
CA LYS A 82 -8.59 -24.57 -6.22
C LYS A 82 -9.65 -24.15 -7.25
N LEU A 83 -9.66 -22.88 -7.63
CA LEU A 83 -10.79 -22.25 -8.32
C LEU A 83 -10.38 -21.55 -9.64
N GLY A 84 -9.08 -21.50 -9.95
CA GLY A 84 -8.57 -20.77 -11.12
C GLY A 84 -8.26 -19.30 -10.83
N TYR A 85 -7.63 -18.62 -11.78
CA TYR A 85 -7.13 -17.25 -11.59
C TYR A 85 -8.25 -16.22 -11.57
N GLU A 86 -9.30 -16.45 -12.35
CA GLU A 86 -10.49 -15.61 -12.48
C GLU A 86 -11.20 -15.43 -11.14
N SER A 87 -11.22 -16.48 -10.31
CA SER A 87 -11.84 -16.47 -8.98
C SER A 87 -11.28 -15.41 -8.01
N LEU A 88 -10.07 -14.90 -8.26
CA LEU A 88 -9.49 -13.84 -7.44
C LEU A 88 -10.24 -12.50 -7.58
N PHE A 89 -10.88 -12.28 -8.72
CA PHE A 89 -11.61 -11.04 -9.00
C PHE A 89 -13.09 -11.12 -8.58
N ASP A 90 -13.59 -12.34 -8.38
CA ASP A 90 -14.98 -12.58 -7.97
C ASP A 90 -15.20 -12.31 -6.48
N CYS A 91 -14.14 -12.26 -5.67
CA CYS A 91 -14.17 -12.09 -4.21
C CYS A 91 -13.50 -10.76 -3.77
N VAL A 92 -13.93 -9.63 -4.33
CA VAL A 92 -13.31 -8.32 -4.09
C VAL A 92 -14.33 -7.33 -3.54
N GLU A 93 -13.94 -6.60 -2.49
CA GLU A 93 -14.69 -5.56 -1.78
C GLU A 93 -15.88 -6.06 -0.94
N GLU A 94 -15.64 -6.17 0.37
CA GLU A 94 -16.68 -6.43 1.36
C GLU A 94 -17.26 -5.11 1.89
N PRO A 95 -18.60 -4.99 1.98
CA PRO A 95 -19.26 -3.79 2.52
C PRO A 95 -18.83 -3.42 3.94
N VAL A 96 -18.33 -4.40 4.71
CA VAL A 96 -17.83 -4.20 6.08
C VAL A 96 -16.67 -3.19 6.17
N ASN A 97 -15.93 -2.98 5.07
CA ASN A 97 -14.78 -2.08 5.04
C ASN A 97 -15.13 -0.63 4.67
N GLU A 98 -16.39 -0.29 4.40
CA GLU A 98 -16.76 1.08 3.98
C GLU A 98 -16.37 2.16 5.00
N GLU A 99 -16.47 1.88 6.29
CA GLU A 99 -16.01 2.81 7.33
C GLU A 99 -14.50 3.05 7.23
N LEU A 100 -13.72 1.98 7.05
CA LEU A 100 -12.27 2.06 6.92
C LEU A 100 -11.87 2.79 5.63
N TRP A 101 -12.55 2.52 4.52
CA TRP A 101 -12.40 3.29 3.28
C TRP A 101 -12.68 4.78 3.48
N GLY A 102 -13.69 5.13 4.27
CA GLY A 102 -13.96 6.51 4.69
C GLY A 102 -12.79 7.15 5.44
N LYS A 103 -12.19 6.41 6.40
CA LYS A 103 -10.99 6.86 7.13
C LYS A 103 -9.80 7.05 6.20
N VAL A 104 -9.56 6.11 5.27
CA VAL A 104 -8.48 6.19 4.27
C VAL A 104 -8.64 7.42 3.39
N ARG A 105 -9.84 7.66 2.84
CA ARG A 105 -10.11 8.83 1.99
C ARG A 105 -9.78 10.14 2.73
N ARG A 106 -10.20 10.25 3.99
CA ARG A 106 -9.88 11.42 4.83
C ARG A 106 -8.38 11.56 5.08
N PHE A 107 -7.71 10.47 5.48
CA PHE A 107 -6.27 10.44 5.71
C PHE A 107 -5.47 10.87 4.47
N LEU A 108 -5.82 10.36 3.29
CA LEU A 108 -5.15 10.72 2.04
C LEU A 108 -5.41 12.19 1.68
N ALA A 109 -6.65 12.68 1.84
CA ALA A 109 -6.96 14.09 1.59
C ALA A 109 -6.15 15.02 2.50
N GLU A 110 -5.99 14.68 3.77
CA GLU A 110 -5.16 15.43 4.72
C GLU A 110 -3.67 15.35 4.34
N LYS A 111 -3.16 14.13 4.09
CA LYS A 111 -1.75 13.86 3.72
C LYS A 111 -1.32 14.57 2.43
N TYR A 112 -2.23 14.72 1.47
CA TYR A 112 -1.96 15.34 0.17
C TYR A 112 -2.61 16.73 0.00
N SER A 113 -3.14 17.31 1.07
CA SER A 113 -3.87 18.58 1.05
C SER A 113 -3.12 19.71 0.34
N GLU A 114 -1.83 19.88 0.61
CA GLU A 114 -1.00 20.91 -0.05
C GLU A 114 -0.85 20.67 -1.55
N SER A 115 -0.75 19.41 -1.98
CA SER A 115 -0.66 19.06 -3.40
C SER A 115 -1.99 19.25 -4.11
N LEU A 116 -3.10 18.91 -3.45
CA LEU A 116 -4.45 19.17 -3.97
C LEU A 116 -4.72 20.67 -4.10
N ASN A 117 -4.30 21.47 -3.12
CA ASN A 117 -4.42 22.92 -3.16
C ASN A 117 -3.58 23.53 -4.30
N PHE A 118 -2.35 23.06 -4.51
CA PHE A 118 -1.53 23.48 -5.66
C PHE A 118 -2.25 23.18 -6.99
N VAL A 119 -2.76 21.95 -7.16
CA VAL A 119 -3.47 21.55 -8.38
C VAL A 119 -4.68 22.44 -8.59
N GLN A 120 -5.52 22.63 -7.57
CA GLN A 120 -6.69 23.50 -7.67
C GLN A 120 -6.30 24.92 -8.10
N LYS A 121 -5.33 25.53 -7.41
CA LYS A 121 -4.87 26.89 -7.71
C LYS A 121 -4.26 27.03 -9.10
N SER A 122 -3.66 25.97 -9.64
CA SER A 122 -3.11 25.97 -11.00
C SER A 122 -4.17 26.06 -12.11
N PHE A 123 -5.42 25.72 -11.81
CA PHE A 123 -6.56 25.89 -12.73
C PHE A 123 -7.33 27.20 -12.49
N GLU A 124 -7.00 27.95 -11.45
CA GLU A 124 -7.54 29.28 -11.17
C GLU A 124 -6.62 30.37 -11.76
N ASN A 125 -7.05 31.63 -11.77
CA ASN A 125 -6.21 32.78 -12.17
C ASN A 125 -5.14 33.13 -11.12
N ALA A 126 -4.50 32.13 -10.50
CA ALA A 126 -3.44 32.32 -9.53
C ALA A 126 -2.19 32.92 -10.19
N SER A 127 -1.48 33.77 -9.46
CA SER A 127 -0.26 34.38 -9.98
C SER A 127 0.88 33.35 -10.09
N ARG A 128 1.85 33.64 -10.96
CA ARG A 128 3.04 32.80 -11.13
C ARG A 128 3.80 32.64 -9.80
N GLU A 129 3.87 33.71 -9.02
CA GLU A 129 4.55 33.77 -7.73
C GLU A 129 3.86 32.86 -6.70
N GLU A 130 2.52 32.90 -6.65
CA GLU A 130 1.70 32.06 -5.76
C GLU A 130 1.87 30.57 -6.08
N LEU A 131 1.84 30.20 -7.36
CA LEU A 131 2.06 28.81 -7.80
C LEU A 131 3.48 28.31 -7.48
N VAL A 132 4.51 29.17 -7.60
CA VAL A 132 5.88 28.81 -7.23
C VAL A 132 6.01 28.57 -5.73
N GLU A 133 5.32 29.34 -4.90
CA GLU A 133 5.36 29.15 -3.44
C GLU A 133 4.61 27.87 -3.02
N LEU A 134 3.42 27.64 -3.57
CA LEU A 134 2.66 26.41 -3.35
C LEU A 134 3.43 25.17 -3.84
N GLY A 135 4.06 25.28 -5.01
CA GLY A 135 4.90 24.23 -5.60
C GLY A 135 6.11 23.83 -4.75
N LYS A 136 6.65 24.76 -3.95
CA LYS A 136 7.74 24.47 -3.00
C LYS A 136 7.27 23.66 -1.79
N LYS A 137 6.01 23.85 -1.37
CA LYS A 137 5.37 23.13 -0.26
C LYS A 137 4.93 21.72 -0.72
N SER A 138 4.40 21.61 -1.93
CA SER A 138 3.94 20.36 -2.55
C SER A 138 5.04 19.38 -3.02
N ARG A 139 6.23 19.36 -2.39
CA ARG A 139 7.46 18.59 -2.76
C ARG A 139 7.28 17.07 -2.93
N ILE A 140 6.08 16.53 -2.77
CA ILE A 140 5.74 15.13 -2.94
C ILE A 140 5.49 14.76 -4.42
N LEU A 141 5.02 15.69 -5.26
CA LEU A 141 4.77 15.41 -6.69
C LEU A 141 6.05 15.11 -7.48
N PHE A 142 7.18 15.75 -7.16
CA PHE A 142 8.45 15.56 -7.87
C PHE A 142 9.33 14.42 -7.31
N ARG A 143 8.98 13.80 -6.18
CA ARG A 143 9.72 12.64 -5.63
C ARG A 143 9.30 11.29 -6.21
N LEU A 144 8.12 11.18 -6.82
CA LEU A 144 7.69 9.94 -7.48
C LEU A 144 8.60 9.54 -8.66
N GLY A 145 9.26 10.49 -9.33
CA GLY A 145 10.27 10.19 -10.36
C GLY A 145 11.63 9.70 -9.84
N SER A 146 11.96 9.93 -8.55
CA SER A 146 13.29 9.58 -7.99
C SER A 146 13.29 8.29 -7.16
N ILE A 147 12.15 7.86 -6.62
CA ILE A 147 12.03 6.57 -5.90
C ILE A 147 12.11 5.40 -6.88
N PHE A 148 11.54 5.52 -8.10
CA PHE A 148 11.72 4.53 -9.17
C PHE A 148 13.17 4.41 -9.66
N ARG A 149 13.99 5.47 -9.54
CA ARG A 149 15.43 5.43 -9.87
C ARG A 149 16.29 4.76 -8.79
N LYS A 150 15.82 4.69 -7.54
CA LYS A 150 16.59 4.10 -6.43
C LYS A 150 16.32 2.60 -6.24
N MET A 151 15.13 2.12 -6.58
CA MET A 151 14.81 0.68 -6.52
C MET A 151 15.37 -0.15 -7.70
N SER A 152 15.79 0.49 -8.80
CA SER A 152 16.44 -0.21 -9.92
C SER A 152 17.89 -0.65 -9.64
N MET A 153 18.41 -0.43 -8.42
CA MET A 153 19.80 -0.74 -8.05
C MET A 153 19.98 -1.84 -7.00
N ILE A 154 18.94 -2.65 -6.70
CA ILE A 154 19.15 -3.90 -5.95
C ILE A 154 19.56 -5.00 -6.93
N LYS A 155 20.85 -5.05 -7.28
CA LYS A 155 21.46 -6.21 -7.94
C LYS A 155 21.67 -7.31 -6.89
N PHE A 156 20.90 -8.39 -6.96
CA PHE A 156 21.24 -9.62 -6.26
C PHE A 156 22.49 -10.24 -6.90
N ARG A 157 23.64 -10.11 -6.22
CA ARG A 157 24.88 -10.81 -6.56
C ARG A 157 24.81 -12.22 -5.98
N VAL A 158 24.38 -13.20 -6.75
CA VAL A 158 24.52 -14.61 -6.38
C VAL A 158 26.01 -14.96 -6.47
N LYS A 159 26.65 -15.21 -5.31
CA LYS A 159 27.99 -15.82 -5.24
C LYS A 159 27.88 -17.22 -5.87
N LYS A 160 28.57 -17.45 -6.98
CA LYS A 160 28.89 -18.81 -7.45
C LYS A 160 29.85 -19.43 -6.42
N THR A 161 29.35 -20.35 -5.60
CA THR A 161 30.21 -21.40 -5.05
C THR A 161 30.44 -22.40 -6.17
N LYS A 162 31.68 -22.44 -6.68
CA LYS A 162 32.14 -23.52 -7.55
C LYS A 162 32.28 -24.79 -6.71
N SER A 163 32.02 -25.90 -7.38
CA SER A 163 32.42 -27.27 -7.05
C SER A 163 33.82 -27.38 -6.46
#